data_AF-A0A6M1YLU4-F1
#
_entry.id   AF-A0A6M1YLU4-F1
#
_cell.length_a   1.000
_cell.length_b   1.000
_cell.length_c   1.000
_cell.angle_alpha   90.00
_cell.angle_beta   90.00
_cell.angle_gamma   90.00
#
_symmetry.space_group_name_H-M   'P 1'
#
loop_
_entity.id
_entity.type
_entity.pdbx_description
1 polymer ?
#
loop_
_entity_poly.entity_id
_entity_poly.type
_entity_poly.pdbx_seq_one_letter_code
_entity_poly.pdbx_strand_id
1 'polypeptide(L)' 'MKKRILILPNLITSFSLALGLLVIFKTNLVELNGNIEKFLKVAIYLLVLAGIADLL' A
#
# COMPACT_ATOMS: atom_id res chain seq x y z
N MET A 1 32.45 12.33 -5.80
CA MET A 1 31.26 12.18 -4.91
C MET A 1 30.26 11.26 -5.57
N LYS A 2 30.17 9.98 -5.15
CA LYS A 2 29.17 9.04 -5.70
C LYS A 2 27.79 9.44 -5.17
N LYS A 3 26.93 10.04 -6.00
CA LYS A 3 25.50 10.19 -5.69
C LYS A 3 24.93 8.79 -5.55
N ARG A 4 24.82 8.27 -4.32
CA ARG A 4 23.99 7.10 -4.04
C ARG A 4 22.57 7.53 -4.36
N ILE A 5 22.10 7.14 -5.53
CA ILE A 5 20.74 7.43 -5.95
C ILE A 5 19.85 6.77 -4.89
N LEU A 6 19.06 7.57 -4.17
CA LEU A 6 18.12 7.15 -3.13
C LEU A 6 16.92 6.40 -3.76
N ILE A 7 17.16 5.57 -4.78
CA ILE A 7 16.13 4.82 -5.51
C ILE A 7 15.38 3.93 -4.54
N LEU A 8 16.09 3.33 -3.58
CA LEU A 8 15.52 2.34 -2.67
C LEU A 8 14.43 2.95 -1.76
N PRO A 9 14.69 4.02 -0.98
CA PRO A 9 13.64 4.66 -0.20
C PRO A 9 12.53 5.25 -1.06
N ASN A 10 12.86 5.92 -2.18
CA ASN A 10 11.83 6.51 -3.04
C ASN A 10 10.91 5.45 -3.69
N LEU A 11 11.46 4.27 -4.03
CA LEU A 11 10.70 3.13 -4.54
C LEU A 11 9.77 2.56 -3.48
N ILE A 12 10.25 2.45 -2.23
CA ILE A 12 9.45 1.96 -1.10
C ILE A 12 8.28 2.91 -0.83
N THR A 13 8.52 4.22 -0.77
CA THR A 13 7.48 5.23 -0.57
C THR A 13 6.45 5.22 -1.69
N SER A 14 6.89 5.11 -2.95
CA SER A 14 6.01 5.02 -4.13
C SER A 14 5.14 3.76 -4.10
N PHE A 15 5.72 2.63 -3.68
CA PHE A 15 5.04 1.35 -3.56
C PHE A 15 3.99 1.38 -2.44
N SER A 16 4.34 1.92 -1.27
CA SER A 16 3.41 2.09 -0.15
C SER A 16 2.22 2.99 -0.51
N LEU A 17 2.47 4.08 -1.24
CA LEU A 17 1.41 4.96 -1.76
C LEU A 17 0.47 4.23 -2.74
N ALA A 18 1.03 3.44 -3.66
CA ALA A 18 0.25 2.66 -4.61
C ALA A 18 -0.64 1.61 -3.91
N LEU A 19 -0.14 0.96 -2.86
CA LEU A 19 -0.92 0.00 -2.07
C LEU A 19 -2.07 0.69 -1.31
N GLY A 20 -1.84 1.86 -0.72
CA GLY A 20 -2.89 2.64 -0.06
C GLY A 20 -4.00 3.05 -1.04
N LEU A 21 -3.62 3.58 -2.21
CA LEU A 21 -4.56 3.94 -3.28
C LEU A 21 -5.33 2.73 -3.81
N LEU A 22 -4.67 1.59 -4.00
CA LEU A 22 -5.31 0.35 -4.43
C LEU A 22 -6.43 -0.09 -3.47
N VAL A 23 -6.16 -0.03 -2.16
CA VAL A 23 -7.16 -0.35 -1.13
C VAL A 23 -8.35 0.60 -1.21
N ILE A 24 -8.10 1.92 -1.23
CA ILE A 24 -9.14 2.96 -1.25
C ILE A 24 -10.03 2.82 -2.50
N PHE A 25 -9.41 2.64 -3.66
CA PHE A 25 -10.15 2.47 -4.90
C PHE A 25 -10.96 1.18 -4.89
N LYS A 26 -10.41 0.08 -4.40
CA LYS A 26 -11.11 -1.19 -4.38
C LYS A 26 -12.23 -1.25 -3.33
N THR A 27 -12.15 -0.48 -2.25
CA THR A 27 -13.29 -0.27 -1.32
C THR A 27 -14.38 0.62 -1.89
N ASN A 28 -14.05 1.62 -2.72
CA ASN A 28 -15.02 2.62 -3.20
C ASN A 28 -15.58 2.36 -4.60
N LEU A 29 -14.84 1.69 -5.50
CA LEU A 29 -15.24 1.46 -6.91
C LEU A 29 -15.82 0.07 -7.16
N VAL A 30 -15.54 -0.90 -6.30
CA VAL A 30 -16.06 -2.27 -6.46
C VAL A 30 -17.12 -2.47 -5.39
N GLU A 31 -18.37 -2.69 -5.81
CA GLU A 31 -19.39 -3.24 -4.91
C GLU A 31 -18.87 -4.57 -4.37
N LEU A 32 -18.45 -4.54 -3.11
CA LEU A 32 -17.98 -5.71 -2.39
C LEU A 32 -19.21 -6.58 -2.06
N ASN A 33 -19.75 -7.25 -3.07
CA ASN A 33 -20.86 -8.19 -2.93
C ASN A 33 -20.45 -9.33 -1.99
N GLY A 34 -20.81 -9.18 -0.71
CA GLY A 34 -20.77 -10.22 0.33
C GLY A 34 -19.41 -10.57 0.96
N ASN A 35 -18.28 -10.07 0.44
CA ASN A 35 -16.94 -10.48 0.91
C ASN A 35 -16.12 -9.33 1.53
N ILE A 36 -16.81 -8.33 2.07
CA ILE A 36 -16.23 -7.09 2.62
C ILE A 36 -15.22 -7.40 3.74
N GLU A 37 -15.55 -8.29 4.68
CA GLU A 37 -14.70 -8.58 5.84
C GLU A 37 -13.35 -9.17 5.45
N LYS A 38 -13.35 -10.14 4.51
CA LYS A 38 -12.12 -10.77 4.03
C LYS A 38 -11.24 -9.76 3.28
N PHE A 39 -11.87 -8.89 2.50
CA PHE A 39 -11.18 -7.83 1.77
C PHE A 39 -10.57 -6.79 2.72
N LEU A 40 -11.35 -6.29 3.69
CA LEU A 40 -10.90 -5.33 4.70
C LEU A 40 -9.73 -5.88 5.50
N LYS A 41 -9.79 -7.15 5.90
CA LYS A 41 -8.72 -7.78 6.68
C LYS A 41 -7.41 -7.83 5.90
N VAL A 42 -7.47 -8.21 4.62
CA VAL A 42 -6.28 -8.23 3.73
C VAL A 42 -5.77 -6.81 3.47
N ALA A 43 -6.68 -5.85 3.26
CA ALA A 43 -6.35 -4.44 3.04
C ALA A 43 -5.62 -3.83 4.24
N ILE A 44 -6.08 -4.11 5.47
CA ILE A 44 -5.43 -3.65 6.71
C ILE A 44 -4.01 -4.22 6.82
N TYR A 45 -3.83 -5.52 6.57
CA TYR A 45 -2.48 -6.11 6.59
C TYR A 45 -1.55 -5.48 5.54
N LEU A 46 -2.07 -5.22 4.33
CA LEU A 46 -1.31 -4.53 3.29
C LEU A 46 -0.92 -3.10 3.69
N LEU A 47 -1.83 -2.36 4.31
CA LEU A 47 -1.59 -1.00 4.80
C LEU A 47 -0.56 -0.96 5.93
N VAL A 48 -0.63 -1.90 6.86
CA VAL A 48 0.37 -2.03 7.94
C VAL A 48 1.74 -2.37 7.37
N LEU A 49 1.81 -3.30 6.41
CA LEU A 49 3.07 -3.68 5.77
C LEU A 49 3.66 -2.53 4.94
N ALA A 50 2.81 -1.78 4.24
CA ALA A 50 3.20 -0.56 3.53
C ALA A 50 3.73 0.52 4.50
N GLY A 51 3.07 0.73 5.63
CA GLY A 51 3.51 1.68 6.65
C GLY A 51 4.85 1.29 7.29
N ILE A 52 5.06 0.00 7.58
CA ILE A 52 6.34 -0.51 8.08
C ILE A 52 7.44 -0.36 7.03
N ALA A 53 7.13 -0.65 5.76
CA ALA A 53 8.08 -0.45 4.67
C ALA A 53 8.47 1.02 4.53
N ASP A 54 7.52 1.96 4.64
CA ASP A 54 7.80 3.40 4.52
C ASP A 54 8.63 3.97 5.70
N LEU A 55 8.65 3.27 6.84
CA LEU A 55 9.49 3.59 8.01
C LEU A 55 10.95 3.10 7.88
N LEU A 56 11.25 2.23 6.90
CA LEU A 56 12.56 1.58 6.67
C LEU A 56 13.36 2.26 5.55
#